data_AF-A0A381UMF1-F1
#
_entry.id   AF-A0A381UMF1-F1
#
_cell.length_a   1.000
_cell.length_b   1.000
_cell.length_c   1.000
_cell.angle_alpha   90.00
_cell.angle_beta   90.00
_cell.angle_gamma   90.00
#
_symmetry.space_group_name_H-M   'P 1'
#
loop_
_entity.id
_entity.type
_entity.pdbx_description
1 polymer ?
#
loop_
_entity_poly.entity_id
_entity_poly.type
_entity_poly.pdbx_seq_one_letter_code
_entity_poly.pdbx_strand_id
1 'polypeptide(L)'
;MPYILVVDNTKNLKKAFMTPKLIKCLKDSNVEYKILSERTDLYKILNNENNISNILGVILSGGPLCLSETLTIDSINKNIAVLTQLNNIPILGICFGFQVIVACYGGKIISMNREDTGKVVIYTKNKSKLFKKIGKEFIAYQSHKDKVRDVPPKFQIIAKSSNGIVQGIENIKLKRYGCQFHPEGYEKTNIIISNFIDICFNR
;
A
#
# COMPACT_ATOMS: atom_id res chain seq x y z
N MET A 1 14.60 5.11 -17.53
CA MET A 1 14.98 4.18 -16.44
C MET A 1 13.69 3.72 -15.77
N PRO A 2 13.52 2.41 -15.52
CA PRO A 2 12.36 1.89 -14.82
C PRO A 2 12.30 2.38 -13.36
N TYR A 3 11.12 2.65 -12.83
CA TYR A 3 10.95 3.24 -11.49
C TYR A 3 9.69 2.75 -10.78
N ILE A 4 9.67 2.87 -9.44
CA ILE A 4 8.47 2.70 -8.61
C ILE A 4 7.76 4.04 -8.48
N LEU A 5 6.46 4.07 -8.77
CA LEU A 5 5.63 5.25 -8.55
C LEU A 5 5.07 5.20 -7.12
N VAL A 6 5.32 6.24 -6.33
CA VAL A 6 4.76 6.38 -4.97
C VAL A 6 3.64 7.41 -5.02
N VAL A 7 2.40 6.97 -4.82
CA VAL A 7 1.26 7.85 -4.66
C VAL A 7 1.23 8.31 -3.22
N ASP A 8 1.54 9.57 -3.00
CA ASP A 8 1.59 10.11 -1.65
C ASP A 8 0.20 10.55 -1.18
N ASN A 9 -0.26 9.92 -0.10
CA ASN A 9 -1.51 10.22 0.59
C ASN A 9 -1.30 11.14 1.80
N THR A 10 -0.08 11.59 2.05
CA THR A 10 0.18 12.61 3.07
C THR A 10 -0.03 13.99 2.46
N LYS A 11 -0.98 14.77 2.97
CA LYS A 11 -1.25 16.15 2.47
C LYS A 11 0.00 17.05 2.45
N ASN A 12 1.06 16.66 3.17
CA ASN A 12 2.34 17.35 3.20
C ASN A 12 3.48 16.38 3.56
N LEU A 13 4.36 16.09 2.59
CA LEU A 13 5.54 15.23 2.75
C LEU A 13 6.47 15.66 3.89
N LYS A 14 6.61 16.97 4.16
CA LYS A 14 7.48 17.47 5.25
C LYS A 14 6.93 17.14 6.64
N LYS A 15 5.63 16.84 6.73
CA LYS A 15 4.96 16.41 7.96
C LYS A 15 4.67 14.90 7.97
N ALA A 16 5.04 14.20 6.89
CA ALA A 16 4.82 12.77 6.75
C ALA A 16 5.82 11.98 7.60
N PHE A 17 5.32 11.23 8.57
CA PHE A 17 6.18 10.40 9.42
C PHE A 17 6.67 9.13 8.70
N MET A 18 5.83 8.55 7.83
CA MET A 18 6.09 7.24 7.22
C MET A 18 6.62 7.30 5.79
N THR A 19 6.14 8.24 4.96
CA THR A 19 6.60 8.35 3.56
C THR A 19 8.12 8.48 3.44
N PRO A 20 8.86 9.26 4.27
CA PRO A 20 10.33 9.28 4.21
C PRO A 20 10.99 7.93 4.50
N LYS A 21 10.41 7.11 5.39
CA LYS A 21 10.91 5.75 5.66
C LYS A 21 10.66 4.81 4.49
N LEU A 22 9.51 4.91 3.85
CA LEU A 22 9.23 4.18 2.60
C LEU A 22 10.25 4.57 1.52
N ILE A 23 10.53 5.86 1.34
CA ILE A 23 11.55 6.34 0.39
C ILE A 23 12.93 5.79 0.74
N LYS A 24 13.29 5.75 2.03
CA LYS A 24 14.53 5.11 2.46
C LYS A 24 14.60 3.64 2.04
N CYS A 25 13.52 2.87 2.18
CA CYS A 25 13.47 1.46 1.75
C CYS A 25 13.71 1.31 0.23
N LEU A 26 13.15 2.22 -0.59
CA LEU A 26 13.37 2.22 -2.04
C LEU A 26 14.82 2.53 -2.41
N LYS A 27 15.43 3.51 -1.73
CA LYS A 27 16.86 3.85 -1.89
C LYS A 27 17.78 2.71 -1.47
N ASP A 28 17.52 2.11 -0.31
CA ASP A 28 18.28 0.98 0.22
C ASP A 28 18.16 -0.26 -0.70
N SER A 29 17.11 -0.33 -1.53
CA SER A 29 16.92 -1.37 -2.57
C SER A 29 17.50 -0.99 -3.94
N ASN A 30 18.17 0.17 -4.08
CA ASN A 30 18.71 0.71 -5.33
C ASN A 30 17.69 0.80 -6.48
N VAL A 31 16.45 1.18 -6.17
CA VAL A 31 15.39 1.35 -7.17
C VAL A 31 15.01 2.82 -7.32
N GLU A 32 15.02 3.29 -8.56
CA GLU A 32 14.52 4.61 -8.92
C GLU A 32 13.05 4.77 -8.53
N TYR A 33 12.66 5.97 -8.08
CA TYR A 33 11.29 6.25 -7.69
C TYR A 33 10.84 7.64 -8.11
N LYS A 34 9.53 7.78 -8.32
CA LYS A 34 8.88 9.08 -8.51
C LYS A 34 7.74 9.23 -7.52
N ILE A 35 7.59 10.43 -6.97
CA ILE A 35 6.48 10.74 -6.07
C ILE A 35 5.39 11.45 -6.87
N LEU A 36 4.16 10.97 -6.71
CA LEU A 36 2.95 11.56 -7.24
C LEU A 36 2.20 12.18 -6.07
N SER A 37 2.35 13.50 -5.95
CA SER A 37 1.71 14.29 -4.88
C SER A 37 0.39 14.87 -5.35
N GLU A 38 0.28 15.25 -6.63
CA GLU A 38 -0.90 15.92 -7.17
C GLU A 38 -1.51 15.16 -8.36
N ARG A 39 -2.79 15.41 -8.63
CA ARG A 39 -3.48 14.84 -9.81
C ARG A 39 -2.80 15.24 -11.12
N THR A 40 -2.27 16.46 -11.19
CA THR A 40 -1.56 16.99 -12.37
C THR A 40 -0.30 16.19 -12.70
N ASP A 41 0.38 15.63 -11.70
CA ASP A 41 1.53 14.75 -11.91
C ASP A 41 1.12 13.45 -12.61
N LEU A 42 -0.03 12.89 -12.23
CA LEU A 42 -0.57 11.70 -12.88
C LEU A 42 -0.88 11.95 -14.36
N TYR A 43 -1.49 13.08 -14.69
CA TYR A 43 -1.78 13.42 -16.09
C TYR A 43 -0.51 13.50 -16.95
N LYS A 44 0.56 14.11 -16.42
CA LYS A 44 1.85 14.16 -17.12
C LYS A 44 2.46 12.77 -17.34
N ILE A 45 2.27 11.87 -16.38
CA ILE A 45 2.72 10.47 -16.49
C ILE A 45 1.89 9.73 -17.54
N LEU A 46 0.56 9.85 -17.48
CA LEU A 46 -0.35 9.13 -18.37
C LEU A 46 -0.30 9.61 -19.83
N ASN A 47 -0.01 10.89 -20.06
CA ASN A 47 0.08 11.45 -21.42
C ASN A 47 1.40 11.14 -22.13
N ASN A 48 2.29 10.34 -21.52
CA ASN A 48 3.56 9.96 -22.11
C ASN A 48 3.76 8.46 -21.98
N GLU A 49 3.60 7.73 -23.08
CA GLU A 49 3.68 6.25 -23.09
C GLU A 49 5.02 5.74 -22.56
N ASN A 50 6.12 6.45 -22.85
CA ASN A 50 7.43 6.11 -22.31
C ASN A 50 7.48 6.24 -20.78
N ASN A 51 6.71 7.14 -20.17
CA ASN A 51 6.63 7.22 -18.72
C ASN A 51 5.88 6.02 -18.14
N ILE A 52 4.80 5.56 -18.78
CA ILE A 52 4.00 4.42 -18.33
C ILE A 52 4.81 3.11 -18.44
N SER A 53 5.46 2.88 -19.58
CA SER A 53 6.24 1.66 -19.82
C SER A 53 7.38 1.48 -18.82
N ASN A 54 7.95 2.58 -18.33
CA ASN A 54 8.97 2.61 -17.29
C ASN A 54 8.44 2.44 -15.86
N ILE A 55 7.12 2.49 -15.60
CA ILE A 55 6.61 2.21 -14.25
C ILE A 55 6.71 0.70 -14.00
N LEU A 56 7.53 0.29 -13.03
CA LEU A 56 7.65 -1.11 -12.60
C LEU A 56 6.47 -1.54 -11.73
N GLY A 57 6.08 -0.67 -10.81
CA GLY A 57 5.09 -0.91 -9.78
C GLY A 57 4.62 0.39 -9.15
N VAL A 58 3.49 0.34 -8.42
CA VAL A 58 2.94 1.49 -7.71
C VAL A 58 2.76 1.18 -6.24
N ILE A 59 3.14 2.12 -5.37
CA ILE A 59 2.86 2.05 -3.93
C ILE A 59 1.90 3.18 -3.58
N LEU A 60 0.71 2.82 -3.10
CA LEU A 60 -0.23 3.75 -2.46
C LEU A 60 0.16 3.87 -0.99
N SER A 61 0.73 5.01 -0.62
CA SER A 61 1.25 5.20 0.74
C SER A 61 0.12 5.28 1.79
N GLY A 62 0.49 5.18 3.06
CA GLY A 62 -0.40 5.57 4.14
C GLY A 62 -0.66 7.08 4.15
N GLY A 63 -1.60 7.51 4.97
CA GLY A 63 -1.92 8.93 5.13
C GLY A 63 -2.79 9.16 6.36
N PRO A 64 -2.97 10.41 6.78
CA PRO A 64 -3.81 10.76 7.93
C PRO A 64 -5.32 10.67 7.63
N LEU A 65 -5.68 10.17 6.44
CA LEU A 65 -7.05 10.09 5.96
C LEU A 65 -7.72 8.81 6.49
N CYS A 66 -9.01 8.89 6.79
CA CYS A 66 -9.85 7.75 7.12
C CYS A 66 -10.94 7.62 6.06
N LEU A 67 -11.14 6.42 5.50
CA LEU A 67 -12.22 6.16 4.54
C LEU A 67 -13.61 6.21 5.17
N SER A 68 -13.70 6.00 6.49
CA SER A 68 -14.96 6.11 7.22
C SER A 68 -15.39 7.56 7.51
N GLU A 69 -14.51 8.54 7.27
CA GLU A 69 -14.77 9.96 7.46
C GLU A 69 -15.07 10.67 6.12
N THR A 70 -15.50 11.92 6.18
CA THR A 70 -15.77 12.72 4.97
C THR A 70 -14.47 13.02 4.23
N LEU A 71 -14.35 12.49 3.01
CA LEU A 71 -13.24 12.75 2.11
C LEU A 71 -13.63 13.71 0.99
N THR A 72 -12.68 14.54 0.57
CA THR A 72 -12.82 15.29 -0.69
C THR A 72 -12.47 14.39 -1.87
N ILE A 73 -12.99 14.71 -3.06
CA ILE A 73 -12.61 14.01 -4.30
C ILE A 73 -11.08 14.04 -4.47
N ASP A 74 -10.44 15.17 -4.17
CA ASP A 74 -8.98 15.31 -4.25
C ASP A 74 -8.21 14.43 -3.27
N SER A 75 -8.83 14.03 -2.17
CA SER A 75 -8.21 13.14 -1.19
C SER A 75 -8.05 11.70 -1.71
N ILE A 76 -8.84 11.29 -2.71
CA ILE A 76 -8.85 9.91 -3.20
C ILE A 76 -8.63 9.76 -4.71
N ASN A 77 -8.80 10.83 -5.49
CA ASN A 77 -8.76 10.79 -6.96
C ASN A 77 -7.48 10.16 -7.53
N LYS A 78 -6.30 10.45 -6.96
CA LYS A 78 -5.01 9.90 -7.38
C LYS A 78 -4.99 8.38 -7.25
N ASN A 79 -5.47 7.86 -6.12
CA ASN A 79 -5.52 6.42 -5.86
C ASN A 79 -6.47 5.72 -6.85
N ILE A 80 -7.69 6.25 -7.02
CA ILE A 80 -8.67 5.66 -7.94
C ILE A 80 -8.18 5.71 -9.39
N ALA A 81 -7.59 6.82 -9.81
CA ALA A 81 -7.04 6.96 -11.16
C ALA A 81 -5.91 5.96 -11.42
N VAL A 82 -4.98 5.80 -10.48
CA VAL A 82 -3.91 4.79 -10.56
C VAL A 82 -4.48 3.37 -10.61
N LEU A 83 -5.46 3.04 -9.76
CA LEU A 83 -6.05 1.70 -9.71
C LEU A 83 -6.80 1.33 -10.99
N THR A 84 -7.44 2.30 -11.64
CA THR A 84 -8.23 2.11 -12.86
C THR A 84 -7.40 2.17 -14.15
N GLN A 85 -6.39 3.05 -14.21
CA GLN A 85 -5.59 3.28 -15.42
C GLN A 85 -4.37 2.36 -15.50
N LEU A 86 -3.82 1.90 -14.37
CA LEU A 86 -2.61 1.06 -14.32
C LEU A 86 -2.95 -0.39 -13.95
N ASN A 87 -3.86 -0.99 -14.71
CA ASN A 87 -4.41 -2.33 -14.47
C ASN A 87 -3.36 -3.47 -14.59
N ASN A 88 -2.37 -3.35 -15.47
CA ASN A 88 -1.34 -4.37 -15.70
C ASN A 88 -0.07 -4.20 -14.84
N ILE A 89 -0.02 -3.15 -14.02
CA ILE A 89 1.11 -2.82 -13.15
C ILE A 89 0.82 -3.35 -11.74
N PRO A 90 1.79 -4.00 -11.06
CA PRO A 90 1.65 -4.37 -9.66
C PRO A 90 1.39 -3.15 -8.76
N ILE A 91 0.46 -3.28 -7.81
CA ILE A 91 0.14 -2.21 -6.86
C ILE A 91 0.14 -2.74 -5.43
N LEU A 92 0.88 -2.04 -4.56
CA LEU A 92 0.89 -2.25 -3.10
C LEU A 92 0.17 -1.09 -2.41
N GLY A 93 -0.82 -1.40 -1.58
CA GLY A 93 -1.41 -0.43 -0.65
C GLY A 93 -0.85 -0.58 0.77
N ILE A 94 -0.55 0.55 1.40
CA ILE A 94 -0.09 0.60 2.80
C ILE A 94 -1.06 1.43 3.63
N CYS A 95 -1.54 0.90 4.76
CA CYS A 95 -2.48 1.56 5.66
C CYS A 95 -3.69 2.16 4.90
N PHE A 96 -3.79 3.49 4.77
CA PHE A 96 -4.84 4.13 3.97
C PHE A 96 -4.86 3.65 2.51
N GLY A 97 -3.71 3.53 1.84
CA GLY A 97 -3.64 2.99 0.49
C GLY A 97 -4.16 1.55 0.37
N PHE A 98 -3.96 0.73 1.41
CA PHE A 98 -4.54 -0.61 1.51
C PHE A 98 -6.07 -0.56 1.63
N GLN A 99 -6.59 0.35 2.46
CA GLN A 99 -8.03 0.54 2.62
C GLN A 99 -8.67 1.02 1.31
N VAL A 100 -8.00 1.89 0.54
CA VAL A 100 -8.47 2.32 -0.78
C VAL A 100 -8.53 1.16 -1.76
N ILE A 101 -7.53 0.27 -1.79
CA ILE A 101 -7.59 -0.96 -2.60
C ILE A 101 -8.82 -1.78 -2.20
N VAL A 102 -9.02 -2.02 -0.90
CA VAL A 102 -10.16 -2.80 -0.41
C VAL A 102 -11.48 -2.20 -0.89
N ALA A 103 -11.69 -0.91 -0.67
CA ALA A 103 -12.91 -0.23 -1.09
C ALA A 103 -13.11 -0.26 -2.61
N CYS A 104 -12.05 0.02 -3.38
CA CYS A 104 -12.09 0.07 -4.85
C CYS A 104 -12.49 -1.28 -5.48
N TYR A 105 -12.14 -2.40 -4.85
CA TYR A 105 -12.47 -3.74 -5.35
C TYR A 105 -13.74 -4.33 -4.71
N GLY A 106 -14.55 -3.53 -4.02
CA GLY A 106 -15.86 -3.94 -3.48
C GLY A 106 -15.81 -4.57 -2.10
N GLY A 107 -14.69 -4.44 -1.38
CA GLY A 107 -14.63 -4.71 0.05
C GLY A 107 -15.21 -3.57 0.87
N LYS A 108 -15.33 -3.77 2.19
CA LYS A 108 -15.90 -2.78 3.10
C LYS A 108 -14.93 -2.41 4.21
N ILE A 109 -14.76 -1.10 4.38
CA ILE A 109 -14.03 -0.48 5.48
C ILE A 109 -15.04 0.07 6.49
N ILE A 110 -14.73 -0.05 7.78
CA ILE A 110 -15.51 0.53 8.88
C ILE A 110 -14.57 1.22 9.88
N SER A 111 -15.11 2.23 10.55
CA SER A 111 -14.42 2.87 11.68
C SER A 111 -14.30 1.92 12.86
N MET A 112 -13.24 2.10 13.64
CA MET A 112 -12.98 1.43 14.91
C MET A 112 -13.37 2.34 16.08
N ASN A 113 -13.73 1.74 17.22
CA ASN A 113 -14.06 2.48 18.44
C ASN A 113 -12.87 3.28 19.00
N ARG A 114 -11.65 2.89 18.65
CA ARG A 114 -10.41 3.57 19.02
C ARG A 114 -9.40 3.45 17.90
N GLU A 115 -8.49 4.41 17.83
CA GLU A 115 -7.30 4.30 16.99
C GLU A 115 -6.32 3.29 17.59
N ASP A 116 -5.82 2.39 16.76
CA ASP A 116 -4.81 1.40 17.12
C ASP A 116 -3.45 1.93 16.63
N THR A 117 -2.64 2.43 17.57
CA THR A 117 -1.31 3.00 17.28
C THR A 117 -0.21 2.32 18.10
N GLY A 118 0.85 1.88 17.41
CA GLY A 118 2.03 1.27 18.02
C GLY A 118 2.33 -0.14 17.52
N LYS A 119 2.93 -0.96 18.39
CA LYS A 119 3.34 -2.32 18.07
C LYS A 119 2.15 -3.26 18.01
N VAL A 120 2.16 -4.15 17.03
CA VAL A 120 1.16 -5.22 16.91
C VAL A 120 1.84 -6.51 16.44
N VAL A 121 1.38 -7.65 16.97
CA VAL A 121 1.78 -8.97 16.50
C VAL A 121 0.94 -9.34 15.29
N ILE A 122 1.60 -9.73 14.20
CA ILE A 122 1.00 -10.12 12.94
C ILE A 122 1.26 -11.62 12.71
N TYR A 123 0.21 -12.35 12.41
CA TYR A 123 0.24 -13.76 12.02
C TYR A 123 -0.04 -13.90 10.53
N THR A 124 0.88 -14.49 9.78
CA THR A 124 0.69 -14.73 8.34
C THR A 124 -0.15 -15.99 8.11
N LYS A 125 -0.97 -15.94 7.06
CA LYS A 125 -1.84 -17.03 6.61
C LYS A 125 -1.45 -17.34 5.17
N ASN A 126 -1.12 -18.60 4.88
CA ASN A 126 -0.72 -19.08 3.54
C ASN A 126 0.67 -18.64 3.06
N LYS A 127 1.09 -19.20 1.92
CA LYS A 127 2.28 -18.74 1.17
C LYS A 127 1.88 -17.50 0.37
N SER A 128 2.40 -16.34 0.75
CA SER A 128 2.21 -15.07 0.05
C SER A 128 3.49 -14.66 -0.67
N LYS A 129 3.36 -14.07 -1.87
CA LYS A 129 4.52 -13.46 -2.55
C LYS A 129 5.00 -12.23 -1.80
N LEU A 130 4.07 -11.41 -1.31
CA LEU A 130 4.38 -10.18 -0.55
C LEU A 130 5.06 -10.49 0.79
N PHE A 131 4.63 -11.53 1.49
CA PHE A 131 5.18 -11.93 2.81
C PHE A 131 6.20 -13.07 2.73
N LYS A 132 6.89 -13.21 1.59
CA LYS A 132 7.98 -14.16 1.43
C LYS A 132 9.08 -13.87 2.48
N LYS A 133 9.57 -14.91 3.16
CA LYS A 133 10.69 -14.87 4.14
C LYS A 133 10.49 -14.00 5.40
N ILE A 134 9.34 -13.35 5.63
CA ILE A 134 9.11 -12.58 6.89
C ILE A 134 8.90 -13.49 8.13
N GLY A 135 8.40 -14.71 7.90
CA GLY A 135 8.04 -15.67 8.94
C GLY A 135 6.53 -15.84 9.12
N LYS A 136 6.14 -16.73 10.03
CA LYS A 136 4.73 -16.96 10.39
C LYS A 136 4.18 -15.93 11.37
N GLU A 137 5.07 -15.29 12.11
CA GLU A 137 4.76 -14.31 13.14
C GLU A 137 5.84 -13.22 13.15
N PHE A 138 5.42 -11.96 13.24
CA PHE A 138 6.33 -10.83 13.40
C PHE A 138 5.64 -9.63 14.06
N ILE A 139 6.45 -8.70 14.56
CA ILE A 139 5.97 -7.43 15.10
C ILE A 139 6.01 -6.38 13.99
N ALA A 140 4.91 -5.65 13.82
CA ALA A 140 4.81 -4.51 12.92
C ALA A 140 4.38 -3.24 13.67
N TYR A 141 4.58 -2.09 13.03
CA TYR A 141 4.01 -0.83 13.49
C TYR A 141 2.69 -0.56 12.78
N GLN A 142 1.66 -0.18 13.52
CA GLN A 142 0.36 0.24 12.99
C GLN A 142 -0.04 1.62 13.54
N SER A 143 -0.84 2.36 12.76
CA SER A 143 -1.50 3.60 13.17
C SER A 143 -2.73 3.75 12.27
N HIS A 144 -3.89 3.26 12.72
CA HIS A 144 -5.13 3.33 11.94
C HIS A 144 -6.36 3.39 12.84
N LYS A 145 -7.40 4.04 12.33
CA LYS A 145 -8.73 4.17 12.95
C LYS A 145 -9.81 3.41 12.19
N ASP A 146 -9.45 2.86 11.04
CA ASP A 146 -10.33 2.15 10.12
C ASP A 146 -9.83 0.73 9.91
N LYS A 147 -10.74 -0.22 9.78
CA LYS A 147 -10.41 -1.63 9.50
C LYS A 147 -11.24 -2.22 8.38
N VAL A 148 -10.71 -3.26 7.76
CA VAL A 148 -11.47 -4.11 6.83
C VAL A 148 -12.51 -4.91 7.60
N ARG A 149 -13.77 -4.72 7.21
CA ARG A 149 -14.89 -5.59 7.61
C ARG A 149 -15.06 -6.73 6.63
N ASP A 150 -15.17 -6.39 5.34
CA ASP A 150 -15.44 -7.34 4.26
C ASP A 150 -14.27 -7.29 3.27
N VAL A 151 -13.63 -8.44 3.04
CA VAL A 151 -12.51 -8.55 2.09
C VAL A 151 -13.07 -8.59 0.67
N PRO A 152 -12.44 -7.91 -0.31
CA PRO A 152 -12.95 -7.90 -1.67
C PRO A 152 -13.02 -9.30 -2.28
N PRO A 153 -13.98 -9.59 -3.17
CA PRO A 153 -14.05 -10.87 -3.85
C PRO A 153 -12.73 -11.20 -4.56
N LYS A 154 -12.34 -12.49 -4.52
CA LYS A 154 -11.11 -13.02 -5.15
C LYS A 154 -9.80 -12.52 -4.53
N PHE A 155 -9.83 -11.74 -3.45
CA PHE A 155 -8.66 -11.47 -2.62
C PHE A 155 -8.51 -12.52 -1.52
N GLN A 156 -7.27 -12.91 -1.26
CA GLN A 156 -6.92 -13.81 -0.17
C GLN A 156 -6.45 -13.00 1.03
N ILE A 157 -6.89 -13.38 2.24
CA ILE A 157 -6.32 -12.85 3.48
C ILE A 157 -4.98 -13.55 3.71
N ILE A 158 -3.91 -12.75 3.78
CA ILE A 158 -2.53 -13.25 3.98
C ILE A 158 -1.95 -12.92 5.35
N ALA A 159 -2.60 -12.04 6.12
CA ALA A 159 -2.27 -11.87 7.53
C ALA A 159 -3.43 -11.32 8.36
N LYS A 160 -3.38 -11.62 9.66
CA LYS A 160 -4.21 -10.99 10.69
C LYS A 160 -3.36 -10.58 11.88
N SER A 161 -3.79 -9.58 12.64
CA SER A 161 -3.16 -9.21 13.91
C SER A 161 -3.64 -10.09 15.06
N SER A 162 -2.98 -9.98 16.21
CA SER A 162 -3.38 -10.65 17.46
C SER A 162 -4.80 -10.32 17.94
N ASN A 163 -5.35 -9.17 17.56
CA ASN A 163 -6.75 -8.80 17.81
C ASN A 163 -7.72 -9.24 16.67
N GLY A 164 -7.27 -10.09 15.74
CA GLY A 164 -8.10 -10.68 14.69
C GLY A 164 -8.41 -9.78 13.49
N ILE A 165 -7.91 -8.54 13.46
CA ILE A 165 -8.09 -7.60 12.34
C ILE A 165 -7.31 -8.11 11.11
N VAL A 166 -7.88 -7.94 9.92
CA VAL A 166 -7.20 -8.24 8.65
C VAL A 166 -6.04 -7.27 8.45
N GLN A 167 -4.84 -7.81 8.31
CA GLN A 167 -3.61 -7.03 8.24
C GLN A 167 -2.90 -7.13 6.89
N GLY A 168 -3.27 -8.09 6.06
CA GLY A 168 -2.78 -8.17 4.70
C GLY A 168 -3.72 -8.94 3.78
N ILE A 169 -3.78 -8.48 2.53
CA ILE A 169 -4.50 -9.16 1.45
C ILE A 169 -3.63 -9.23 0.20
N GLU A 170 -3.92 -10.19 -0.66
CA GLU A 170 -3.37 -10.21 -2.03
C GLU A 170 -4.37 -10.77 -3.04
N ASN A 171 -4.21 -10.32 -4.28
CA ASN A 171 -4.81 -10.91 -5.47
C ASN A 171 -3.70 -11.03 -6.52
N ILE A 172 -3.20 -12.25 -6.69
CA ILE A 172 -2.09 -12.55 -7.60
C ILE A 172 -2.46 -12.27 -9.06
N LYS A 173 -3.70 -12.57 -9.47
CA LYS A 173 -4.17 -12.36 -10.85
C LYS A 173 -4.22 -10.88 -11.22
N LEU A 174 -4.71 -10.04 -10.31
CA LEU A 174 -4.76 -8.58 -10.49
C LEU A 174 -3.45 -7.89 -10.12
N LYS A 175 -2.44 -8.61 -9.62
CA LYS A 175 -1.20 -8.05 -9.07
C LYS A 175 -1.48 -6.94 -8.03
N ARG A 176 -2.49 -7.15 -7.19
CA ARG A 176 -2.87 -6.21 -6.12
C ARG A 176 -2.49 -6.79 -4.77
N TYR A 177 -1.83 -5.98 -3.95
CA TYR A 177 -1.30 -6.38 -2.67
C TYR A 177 -1.59 -5.27 -1.66
N GLY A 178 -1.69 -5.61 -0.37
CA GLY A 178 -1.76 -4.57 0.62
C GLY A 178 -1.59 -5.05 2.06
N CYS A 179 -1.22 -4.11 2.91
CA CYS A 179 -1.03 -4.30 4.33
C CYS A 179 -1.61 -3.13 5.12
N GLN A 180 -2.29 -3.43 6.23
CA GLN A 180 -2.90 -2.41 7.11
C GLN A 180 -1.86 -1.73 8.00
N PHE A 181 -0.80 -2.46 8.37
CA PHE A 181 0.35 -1.94 9.09
C PHE A 181 1.33 -1.21 8.15
N HIS A 182 2.35 -0.57 8.72
CA HIS A 182 3.42 0.12 8.01
C HIS A 182 4.67 -0.78 7.90
N PRO A 183 4.91 -1.47 6.77
CA PRO A 183 6.12 -2.28 6.58
C PRO A 183 7.41 -1.45 6.64
N GLU A 184 7.34 -0.14 6.34
CA GLU A 184 8.40 0.85 6.48
C GLU A 184 8.64 1.29 7.94
N GLY A 185 7.80 0.85 8.88
CA GLY A 185 7.84 1.28 10.28
C GLY A 185 9.01 0.67 11.05
N TYR A 186 9.40 -0.57 10.73
CA TYR A 186 10.49 -1.32 11.35
C TYR A 186 11.38 -2.00 10.31
N GLU A 187 12.68 -2.06 10.58
CA GLU A 187 13.67 -2.65 9.67
C GLU A 187 13.34 -4.10 9.29
N LYS A 188 12.92 -4.92 10.27
CA LYS A 188 12.55 -6.32 10.03
C LYS A 188 11.40 -6.47 9.02
N THR A 189 10.51 -5.49 8.93
CA THR A 189 9.37 -5.51 8.00
C THR A 189 9.70 -4.91 6.63
N ASN A 190 10.85 -4.24 6.45
CA ASN A 190 11.25 -3.66 5.16
C ASN A 190 11.38 -4.70 4.05
N ILE A 191 11.67 -5.97 4.39
CA ILE A 191 11.68 -7.09 3.43
C ILE A 191 10.36 -7.22 2.65
N ILE A 192 9.25 -6.74 3.20
CA ILE A 192 7.94 -6.73 2.52
C ILE A 192 7.97 -5.76 1.32
N ILE A 193 8.61 -4.60 1.48
CA ILE A 193 8.80 -3.63 0.40
C ILE A 193 9.76 -4.22 -0.64
N SER A 194 10.86 -4.86 -0.20
CA SER A 194 11.78 -5.56 -1.11
C SER A 194 11.09 -6.68 -1.89
N ASN A 195 10.24 -7.48 -1.26
CA ASN A 195 9.45 -8.51 -1.94
C ASN A 195 8.49 -7.90 -2.97
N PHE A 196 7.89 -6.74 -2.67
CA PHE A 196 7.05 -6.05 -3.65
C PHE A 196 7.87 -5.56 -4.85
N ILE A 197 9.06 -5.02 -4.62
CA ILE A 197 10.00 -4.65 -5.69
C ILE A 197 10.34 -5.87 -6.56
N ASP A 198 10.65 -7.02 -5.95
CA ASP A 198 10.89 -8.28 -6.69
C ASP A 198 9.68 -8.67 -7.54
N ILE A 199 8.45 -8.54 -7.01
CA ILE A 199 7.21 -8.79 -7.77
C ILE A 199 7.13 -7.86 -8.99
N CYS A 200 7.59 -6.62 -8.88
CA CYS A 200 7.57 -5.64 -9.97
C CYS A 200 8.57 -5.95 -11.08
N PHE A 201 9.75 -6.48 -10.74
CA PHE A 201 10.74 -6.90 -11.74
C PHE A 201 10.37 -8.20 -12.46
N ASN A 202 9.67 -9.11 -11.79
CA ASN A 202 9.26 -10.40 -12.36
C ASN A 202 7.85 -10.36 -12.99
N ARG A 203 7.43 -9.19 -13.49
CA ARG A 203 6.05 -8.91 -13.91
C ARG A 203 5.68 -9.42 -15.29
#